data_AF-B9LWG3-F1
#
_entry.id   AF-B9LWG3-F1
#
_cell.length_a   1.000
_cell.length_b   1.000
_cell.length_c   1.000
_cell.angle_alpha   90.00
_cell.angle_beta   90.00
_cell.angle_gamma   90.00
#
_symmetry.space_group_name_H-M   'P 1'
#
loop_
_entity.id
_entity.type
_entity.pdbx_description
1 polymer ?
#
loop_
_entity_poly.entity_id
_entity_poly.type
_entity_poly.pdbx_seq_one_letter_code
_entity_poly.pdbx_strand_id
1 'polypeptide(L)'
;MAELVAGNAGFALDLHEQLTTADDVDNVFVSPYSISMALAMTYGGAGGETETAMRETLGFSLREETHPAFGELQAALDTRATTDVPGGSDKETIDAFQLEVANALWGSTDYPFAEATDGRIEALIPEDGTVFSND
;
A
#
# COMPACT_ATOMS: atom_id res chain seq x y z
N MET A 1 -9.43 0.43 -10.47
CA MET A 1 -8.23 1.31 -10.44
C MET A 1 -8.50 2.77 -10.05
N ALA A 2 -9.21 3.57 -10.86
CA ALA A 2 -9.32 5.02 -10.64
C ALA A 2 -9.91 5.41 -9.27
N GLU A 3 -10.91 4.68 -8.80
CA GLU A 3 -11.51 4.90 -7.48
C GLU A 3 -10.53 4.60 -6.34
N LEU A 4 -9.74 3.52 -6.44
CA LEU A 4 -8.71 3.19 -5.46
C LEU A 4 -7.66 4.30 -5.37
N VAL A 5 -7.23 4.83 -6.52
CA VAL A 5 -6.27 5.95 -6.57
C VAL A 5 -6.86 7.20 -5.94
N ALA A 6 -8.13 7.52 -6.22
CA ALA A 6 -8.81 8.66 -5.62
C ALA A 6 -8.97 8.50 -4.10
N GLY A 7 -9.33 7.31 -3.63
CA GLY A 7 -9.40 6.98 -2.20
C GLY A 7 -8.05 7.12 -1.50
N ASN A 8 -6.98 6.56 -2.08
CA ASN A 8 -5.62 6.70 -1.58
C ASN A 8 -5.15 8.15 -1.52
N ALA A 9 -5.49 8.95 -2.54
CA ALA A 9 -5.15 10.37 -2.56
C ALA A 9 -5.91 11.15 -1.47
N GLY A 10 -7.19 10.83 -1.24
CA GLY A 10 -7.97 11.40 -0.14
C GLY A 10 -7.35 11.07 1.22
N PHE A 11 -7.11 9.78 1.48
CA PHE A 11 -6.43 9.32 2.70
C PHE A 11 -5.06 9.99 2.89
N ALA A 12 -4.28 10.15 1.82
CA ALA A 12 -2.98 10.81 1.88
C ALA A 12 -3.07 12.27 2.35
N LEU A 13 -4.06 13.01 1.86
CA LEU A 13 -4.30 14.40 2.26
C LEU A 13 -4.75 14.47 3.72
N ASP A 14 -5.70 13.62 4.12
CA ASP A 14 -6.22 13.56 5.49
C ASP A 14 -5.10 13.21 6.48
N LEU A 15 -4.26 12.22 6.15
CA LEU A 15 -3.09 11.83 6.95
C LEU A 15 -2.08 12.97 7.06
N HIS A 16 -1.79 13.66 5.96
CA HIS A 16 -0.85 14.77 5.97
C HIS A 16 -1.36 15.95 6.81
N GLU A 17 -2.65 16.26 6.73
CA GLU A 17 -3.28 17.29 7.57
C GLU A 17 -3.16 16.93 9.06
N GLN A 18 -3.45 15.67 9.43
CA GLN A 18 -3.30 15.20 10.82
C GLN A 18 -1.85 15.30 11.31
N LEU A 19 -0.87 14.95 10.47
CA LEU A 19 0.55 14.99 10.85
C LEU A 19 1.12 16.42 10.93
N THR A 20 0.62 17.34 10.11
CA THR A 20 1.09 18.74 10.09
C THR A 20 0.41 19.62 11.12
N THR A 21 -0.76 19.21 11.63
CA THR A 21 -1.47 19.89 12.73
C THR A 21 -1.08 19.37 14.11
N ALA A 22 -0.29 18.30 14.19
CA ALA A 22 0.36 17.88 15.41
C ALA A 22 1.40 18.94 15.86
N ASP A 23 1.46 19.22 17.16
CA ASP A 23 2.39 20.21 17.71
C ASP A 23 3.86 19.81 17.44
N ASP A 24 4.72 20.81 17.22
CA ASP A 24 6.19 20.70 17.09
C ASP A 24 6.72 19.86 15.91
N VAL A 25 6.12 19.97 14.72
CA VAL A 25 6.62 19.27 13.51
C VAL A 25 7.22 20.23 12.49
N ASP A 26 8.56 20.29 12.43
CA ASP A 26 9.29 21.13 11.48
C ASP A 26 9.32 20.54 10.06
N ASN A 27 9.28 19.21 9.91
CA ASN A 27 9.31 18.51 8.62
C ASN A 27 8.45 17.23 8.67
N VAL A 28 7.51 17.10 7.74
CA VAL A 28 6.69 15.88 7.57
C VAL A 28 7.08 15.21 6.25
N PHE A 29 7.54 13.97 6.33
CA PHE A 29 7.77 13.12 5.16
C PHE A 29 7.22 11.72 5.44
N VAL A 30 6.22 11.31 4.68
CA VAL A 30 5.56 10.01 4.81
C VAL A 30 5.20 9.45 3.45
N SER A 31 5.01 8.14 3.37
CA SER A 31 4.47 7.46 2.19
C SER A 31 3.05 6.94 2.49
N PRO A 32 2.00 7.71 2.18
CA PRO A 32 0.62 7.29 2.42
C PRO A 32 0.26 6.02 1.65
N TYR A 33 0.84 5.83 0.47
CA TYR A 33 0.65 4.61 -0.33
C TYR A 33 1.13 3.35 0.41
N SER A 34 2.34 3.39 0.99
CA SER A 34 2.87 2.25 1.76
C SER A 34 1.99 1.94 2.97
N ILE A 35 1.58 2.96 3.73
CA ILE A 35 0.69 2.81 4.88
C ILE A 35 -0.64 2.19 4.46
N SER A 36 -1.23 2.69 3.37
CA SER A 36 -2.50 2.18 2.86
C SER A 36 -2.39 0.73 2.39
N MET A 37 -1.30 0.35 1.72
CA MET A 37 -1.08 -1.03 1.28
C MET A 37 -0.83 -1.98 2.46
N ALA A 38 -0.10 -1.55 3.50
CA ALA A 38 0.06 -2.32 4.72
C ALA A 38 -1.30 -2.58 5.42
N LEU A 39 -2.12 -1.54 5.52
CA LEU A 39 -3.44 -1.63 6.15
C LEU A 39 -4.48 -2.34 5.25
N ALA A 40 -4.29 -2.38 3.93
CA ALA A 40 -5.11 -3.18 3.03
C ALA A 40 -5.00 -4.67 3.36
N MET A 41 -3.81 -5.17 3.71
CA MET A 41 -3.64 -6.56 4.14
C MET A 41 -4.43 -6.85 5.43
N THR A 42 -4.37 -5.95 6.41
CA THR A 42 -5.17 -6.04 7.64
C THR A 42 -6.67 -5.96 7.37
N TYR A 43 -7.08 -5.12 6.42
CA TYR A 43 -8.47 -4.98 6.00
C TYR A 43 -9.05 -6.29 5.46
N GLY A 44 -8.25 -7.08 4.73
CA GLY A 44 -8.64 -8.39 4.21
C GLY A 44 -9.04 -9.42 5.29
N GLY A 45 -8.56 -9.25 6.53
CA GLY A 45 -8.91 -10.08 7.69
C GLY A 45 -9.89 -9.42 8.66
N ALA A 46 -10.25 -8.15 8.46
CA ALA A 46 -11.16 -7.43 9.35
C ALA A 46 -12.62 -7.82 9.08
N GLY A 47 -13.46 -7.79 10.13
CA GLY A 47 -14.89 -8.01 10.02
C GLY A 47 -15.71 -6.98 10.78
N GLY A 48 -16.99 -6.85 10.42
CA GLY A 48 -17.97 -6.02 11.15
C GLY A 48 -17.60 -4.53 11.20
N GLU A 49 -17.60 -3.96 12.41
CA GLU A 49 -17.32 -2.53 12.63
C GLU A 49 -15.87 -2.16 12.28
N THR A 50 -14.90 -3.04 12.58
CA THR A 50 -13.48 -2.83 12.25
C THR A 50 -13.29 -2.70 10.75
N GLU A 51 -13.87 -3.61 9.98
CA GLU A 51 -13.81 -3.57 8.52
C GLU A 51 -14.41 -2.26 7.98
N THR A 52 -15.54 -1.83 8.56
CA THR A 52 -16.25 -0.62 8.14
C THR A 52 -15.42 0.64 8.42
N ALA A 53 -14.85 0.76 9.62
CA ALA A 53 -14.01 1.89 9.98
C ALA A 53 -12.74 1.98 9.11
N MET A 54 -12.09 0.83 8.83
CA MET A 54 -10.93 0.78 7.95
C MET A 54 -11.29 1.21 6.52
N ARG A 55 -12.40 0.68 5.98
CA ARG A 55 -12.87 1.03 4.63
C ARG A 55 -13.09 2.53 4.48
N GLU A 56 -13.73 3.15 5.46
CA GLU A 56 -14.05 4.59 5.43
C GLU A 56 -12.80 5.45 5.59
N THR A 57 -11.91 5.09 6.51
CA THR A 57 -10.69 5.85 6.79
C THR A 57 -9.69 5.75 5.63
N LEU A 58 -9.53 4.57 5.05
CA LEU A 58 -8.55 4.31 3.98
C LEU A 58 -9.11 4.61 2.59
N GLY A 59 -10.39 5.00 2.49
CA GLY A 59 -11.04 5.29 1.21
C GLY A 59 -11.20 4.07 0.30
N PHE A 60 -11.28 2.86 0.85
CA PHE A 60 -11.46 1.64 0.06
C PHE A 60 -12.90 1.55 -0.45
N SER A 61 -13.11 1.79 -1.75
CA SER A 61 -14.44 1.64 -2.36
C SER A 61 -14.73 0.20 -2.82
N LEU A 62 -13.69 -0.61 -3.02
CA LEU A 62 -13.74 -1.89 -3.72
C LEU A 62 -13.55 -3.08 -2.77
N ARG A 63 -14.53 -3.44 -1.93
CA ARG A 63 -14.34 -4.45 -0.85
C ARG A 63 -13.56 -5.71 -1.26
N GLU A 64 -14.03 -6.46 -2.26
CA GLU A 64 -13.37 -7.70 -2.70
C GLU A 64 -12.22 -7.43 -3.69
N GLU A 65 -12.32 -6.35 -4.47
CA GLU A 65 -11.34 -6.01 -5.51
C GLU A 65 -10.21 -5.10 -5.02
N THR A 66 -10.16 -4.75 -3.72
CA THR A 66 -9.14 -3.86 -3.15
C THR A 66 -7.75 -4.44 -3.38
N HIS A 67 -7.52 -5.71 -3.05
CA HIS A 67 -6.20 -6.33 -3.19
C HIS A 67 -5.77 -6.46 -4.66
N PRO A 68 -6.59 -6.99 -5.60
CA PRO A 68 -6.26 -6.97 -7.02
C PRO A 68 -5.97 -5.56 -7.57
N ALA A 69 -6.75 -4.56 -7.18
CA ALA A 69 -6.55 -3.19 -7.64
C ALA A 69 -5.24 -2.57 -7.12
N PHE A 70 -4.79 -2.94 -5.92
CA PHE A 70 -3.45 -2.56 -5.42
C PHE A 70 -2.33 -3.25 -6.21
N GLY A 71 -2.49 -4.52 -6.56
CA GLY A 71 -1.52 -5.24 -7.40
C GLY A 71 -1.38 -4.63 -8.80
N GLU A 72 -2.50 -4.28 -9.44
CA GLU A 72 -2.49 -3.54 -10.71
C GLU A 72 -1.84 -2.16 -10.58
N LEU A 73 -2.00 -1.49 -9.44
CA LEU A 73 -1.44 -0.16 -9.19
C LEU A 73 0.07 -0.25 -9.00
N GLN A 74 0.55 -1.24 -8.23
CA GLN A 74 1.98 -1.50 -8.07
C GLN A 74 2.63 -1.81 -9.43
N ALA A 75 2.05 -2.72 -10.22
CA ALA A 75 2.54 -3.03 -11.56
C ALA A 75 2.63 -1.77 -12.45
N ALA A 76 1.61 -0.89 -12.40
CA ALA A 76 1.63 0.36 -13.14
C ALA A 76 2.71 1.34 -12.65
N LEU A 77 3.05 1.33 -11.36
CA LEU A 77 4.15 2.12 -10.80
C LEU A 77 5.51 1.54 -11.20
N ASP A 78 5.66 0.22 -11.22
CA ASP A 78 6.89 -0.46 -11.63
C ASP A 78 7.24 -0.17 -13.10
N THR A 79 6.22 -0.04 -13.98
CA THR A 79 6.47 0.38 -15.37
C THR A 79 7.08 1.79 -15.51
N ARG A 80 7.04 2.59 -14.44
CA ARG A 80 7.59 3.96 -14.40
C ARG A 80 8.95 4.02 -13.73
N ALA A 81 9.52 2.88 -13.32
CA ALA A 81 10.84 2.80 -12.71
C ALA A 81 11.93 3.40 -13.60
N THR A 82 11.82 3.22 -14.91
CA THR A 82 12.78 3.72 -15.90
C THR A 82 12.11 4.63 -16.93
N THR A 83 12.81 5.69 -17.36
CA THR A 83 12.37 6.54 -18.48
C THR A 83 13.48 6.76 -19.49
N ASP A 84 13.12 7.00 -20.75
CA ASP A 84 14.09 7.32 -21.80
C ASP A 84 14.72 8.70 -21.53
N VAL A 85 16.03 8.83 -21.78
CA VAL A 85 16.72 10.12 -21.66
C VAL A 85 16.15 11.11 -22.70
N PRO A 86 15.59 12.26 -22.28
CA PRO A 86 15.10 13.26 -23.22
C PRO A 86 16.26 13.84 -24.06
N GLY A 87 16.28 13.52 -25.36
CA GLY A 87 17.28 14.03 -26.31
C GLY A 87 18.51 13.15 -26.55
N GLY A 88 18.54 11.92 -26.03
CA GLY A 88 19.58 10.93 -26.34
C GLY A 88 19.39 10.30 -27.73
N SER A 89 20.50 10.00 -28.42
CA SER A 89 20.49 9.36 -29.74
C SER A 89 20.27 7.84 -29.71
N ASP A 90 20.36 7.24 -28.52
CA ASP A 90 20.17 5.82 -28.27
C ASP A 90 19.13 5.64 -27.16
N LYS A 91 18.50 4.46 -27.10
CA LYS A 91 17.52 4.04 -26.07
C LYS A 91 18.19 3.86 -24.70
N GLU A 92 18.89 4.89 -24.24
CA GLU A 92 19.48 4.96 -22.92
C GLU A 92 18.35 5.32 -21.95
N THR A 93 18.09 4.40 -21.03
CA THR A 93 17.08 4.53 -19.99
C THR A 93 17.76 4.97 -18.70
N ILE A 94 17.16 5.92 -17.98
CA ILE A 94 17.57 6.32 -16.62
C ILE A 94 16.52 5.89 -15.61
N ASP A 95 16.96 5.66 -14.37
CA ASP A 95 16.06 5.45 -13.23
C ASP A 95 15.28 6.75 -12.98
N ALA A 96 13.96 6.67 -13.13
CA ALA A 96 13.07 7.81 -13.07
C ALA A 96 12.37 7.89 -11.70
N PHE A 97 11.64 6.84 -11.34
CA PHE A 97 10.85 6.78 -10.11
C PHE A 97 10.90 5.38 -9.52
N GLN A 98 11.75 5.20 -8.52
CA GLN A 98 11.87 3.93 -7.79
C GLN A 98 11.08 4.03 -6.48
N LEU A 99 10.03 3.22 -6.36
CA LEU A 99 9.20 3.12 -5.17
C LEU A 99 9.37 1.72 -4.58
N GLU A 100 10.16 1.64 -3.50
CA GLU A 100 10.32 0.42 -2.73
C GLU A 100 9.30 0.44 -1.59
N VAL A 101 8.47 -0.60 -1.52
CA VAL A 101 7.49 -0.75 -0.44
C VAL A 101 7.78 -2.01 0.35
N ALA A 102 8.11 -1.84 1.63
CA ALA A 102 8.33 -2.93 2.57
C ALA A 102 7.16 -2.98 3.56
N ASN A 103 6.16 -3.82 3.27
CA ASN A 103 5.04 -4.05 4.17
C ASN A 103 5.15 -5.44 4.79
N ALA A 104 4.99 -5.53 6.11
CA ALA A 104 4.96 -6.79 6.83
C ALA A 104 3.87 -6.75 7.91
N LEU A 105 3.31 -7.92 8.21
CA LEU A 105 2.37 -8.16 9.29
C LEU A 105 2.99 -9.15 10.25
N TRP A 106 2.99 -8.83 11.55
CA TRP A 106 3.47 -9.72 12.60
C TRP A 106 2.30 -10.13 13.50
N GLY A 107 1.92 -11.41 13.41
CA GLY A 107 0.90 -12.01 14.27
C GLY A 107 1.47 -12.43 15.62
N SER A 108 0.64 -12.40 16.67
CA SER A 108 1.00 -13.01 17.96
C SER A 108 0.97 -14.54 17.84
N THR A 109 1.95 -15.22 18.43
CA THR A 109 1.98 -16.70 18.49
C THR A 109 0.78 -17.30 19.22
N ASP A 110 0.13 -16.52 20.08
CA ASP A 110 -1.03 -16.96 20.87
C ASP A 110 -2.37 -16.78 20.13
N TYR A 111 -2.35 -16.21 18.92
CA TYR A 111 -3.55 -15.97 18.11
C TYR A 111 -3.33 -16.39 16.65
N PRO A 112 -3.70 -17.63 16.26
CA PRO A 112 -3.46 -18.13 14.91
C PRO A 112 -4.28 -17.36 13.87
N PHE A 113 -3.69 -17.16 12.68
CA PHE A 113 -4.41 -16.61 11.54
C PHE A 113 -5.57 -17.53 11.12
N ALA A 114 -6.70 -16.95 10.75
CA ALA A 114 -7.83 -17.71 10.24
C ALA A 114 -7.57 -18.18 8.80
N GLU A 115 -7.96 -19.41 8.48
CA GLU A 115 -7.73 -20.07 7.18
C GLU A 115 -8.27 -19.25 5.98
N ALA A 116 -9.33 -18.46 6.18
CA ALA A 116 -9.92 -17.60 5.15
C ALA A 116 -9.11 -16.32 4.86
N THR A 117 -8.14 -15.99 5.71
CA THR A 117 -7.33 -14.77 5.63
C THR A 117 -6.05 -14.99 4.82
N ASP A 118 -5.55 -16.23 4.80
CA ASP A 118 -4.29 -16.63 4.17
C ASP A 118 -4.30 -16.39 2.65
N GLY A 119 -5.33 -16.87 1.94
CA GLY A 119 -5.45 -16.71 0.49
C GLY A 119 -5.77 -15.29 -0.01
N ARG A 120 -6.11 -14.35 0.88
CA ARG A 120 -6.41 -12.94 0.51
C ARG A 120 -5.21 -12.01 0.66
N ILE A 121 -4.23 -12.40 1.49
CA ILE A 121 -3.04 -11.60 1.79
C ILE A 121 -1.90 -11.88 0.79
N GLU A 122 -1.78 -13.12 0.29
CA GLU A 122 -0.73 -13.52 -0.67
C GLU A 122 -0.70 -12.68 -1.96
N ALA A 123 -1.84 -12.12 -2.38
CA ALA A 123 -1.92 -11.29 -3.59
C ALA A 123 -1.26 -9.91 -3.48
N LEU A 124 -0.83 -9.48 -2.28
CA LEU A 124 -0.20 -8.18 -2.02
C LEU A 124 1.30 -8.25 -1.71
N ILE A 125 1.89 -9.46 -1.65
CA ILE A 125 3.30 -9.64 -1.34
C ILE A 125 4.03 -9.87 -2.67
N PRO A 126 4.96 -8.98 -3.09
CA PRO A 126 5.83 -9.27 -4.23
C PRO A 126 6.63 -10.55 -3.94
N GLU A 127 6.92 -11.37 -4.95
CA GLU A 127 7.64 -12.65 -4.74
C GLU A 127 9.06 -12.48 -4.15
N ASP A 128 9.60 -11.25 -4.09
CA ASP A 128 10.86 -10.91 -3.42
C ASP A 128 10.69 -10.34 -1.99
N GLY A 129 9.45 -10.07 -1.57
CA GLY A 129 9.09 -9.50 -0.29
C GLY A 129 9.32 -10.52 0.82
N THR A 130 10.41 -10.33 1.57
CA THR A 130 10.78 -11.26 2.64
C THR A 130 9.70 -11.28 3.71
N VAL A 131 8.93 -12.37 3.78
CA VAL A 131 8.08 -12.68 4.92
C VAL A 131 9.01 -13.10 6.05
N PHE A 132 9.28 -12.18 6.98
CA PHE A 132 9.99 -12.51 8.21
C PHE A 132 9.06 -13.33 9.11
N SER A 133 9.09 -14.65 8.92
CA SER A 133 8.61 -15.62 9.90
C SER A 133 9.60 -15.65 11.06
N ASN A 134 9.11 -15.47 12.29
CA ASN A 134 9.92 -15.62 13.48
C ASN A 134 9.95 -17.11 13.84
N ASP A 135 11.04 -17.80 13.50
CA ASP A 135 11.42 -19.10 14.07
C ASP A 135 11.79 -18.96 15.56
#